data_AF-A0A522WRP0-F1
#
_entry.id   AF-A0A522WRP0-F1
#
_cell.length_a   1.000
_cell.length_b   1.000
_cell.length_c   1.000
_cell.angle_alpha   90.00
_cell.angle_beta   90.00
_cell.angle_gamma   90.00
#
_symmetry.space_group_name_H-M   'P 1'
#
loop_
_entity.id
_entity.type
_entity.pdbx_description
1 polymer ?
#
loop_
_entity_poly.entity_id
_entity_poly.type
_entity_poly.pdbx_seq_one_letter_code
_entity_poly.pdbx_strand_id
1 'polypeptide(L)'
;MNFSSVLIVTYGRSGSTLLQGLLNSIDGCLIRGENHNFCYGLFKAYEAITNTKNHYDNETKSFEATHPWYGAALLDENRFIEDARKLVLNQLNPDALQLNCIGFKEIRYVDCLTRLGEYLNFLEKLFPNPAFIALTRDHDQVMSSGWWQKRQDAKKTEARLTEFEEYISYYGKNKNNVFHIDYSDMINQTQNLQKMFEFVGVPYNKAAVENVLSIPHSYKTKPEESVTTHTLQVEQVQQPIVQYARIDESPLQNLQTITITVSGVVVLKADSGKDGVLIATDGEHEYPVSWKISSPLIREKFPENPNARYARFRVEHLQITTDRAIDIYFEDELANRYLLFKILLKETI
;
A
#
# COMPACT_ATOMS: atom_id res chain seq x y z
N MET A 1 -5.62 27.57 -18.38
CA MET A 1 -5.33 26.95 -17.07
C MET A 1 -4.05 27.55 -16.52
N ASN A 2 -4.01 27.83 -15.23
CA ASN A 2 -2.86 28.40 -14.53
C ASN A 2 -1.77 27.36 -14.23
N PHE A 3 -2.12 26.08 -14.23
CA PHE A 3 -1.26 24.96 -13.89
C PHE A 3 -1.23 23.93 -15.02
N SER A 4 -0.06 23.30 -15.23
CA SER A 4 0.11 22.19 -16.18
C SER A 4 -0.08 20.83 -15.51
N SER A 5 -0.13 20.80 -14.18
CA SER A 5 -0.45 19.60 -13.43
C SER A 5 -1.33 19.90 -12.23
N VAL A 6 -2.25 19.00 -11.90
CA VAL A 6 -3.11 19.10 -10.71
C VAL A 6 -3.11 17.77 -9.97
N LEU A 7 -2.73 17.82 -8.69
CA LEU A 7 -2.66 16.67 -7.81
C LEU A 7 -3.70 16.83 -6.70
N ILE A 8 -4.59 15.86 -6.57
CA ILE A 8 -5.56 15.84 -5.45
C ILE A 8 -4.89 15.15 -4.26
N VAL A 9 -4.69 15.92 -3.18
CA VAL A 9 -4.03 15.49 -1.95
C VAL A 9 -5.08 15.33 -0.87
N THR A 10 -5.33 14.09 -0.45
CA THR A 10 -6.45 13.78 0.47
C THR A 10 -6.28 12.40 1.10
N TYR A 11 -7.34 11.93 1.77
CA TYR A 11 -7.48 10.60 2.35
C TYR A 11 -8.75 9.91 1.85
N GLY A 12 -8.89 8.63 2.16
CA GLY A 12 -10.00 7.81 1.67
C GLY A 12 -11.35 8.33 2.16
N ARG A 13 -12.35 8.32 1.29
CA ARG A 13 -13.76 8.71 1.57
C ARG A 13 -14.05 10.21 1.73
N SER A 14 -13.08 11.06 1.41
CA SER A 14 -13.24 12.53 1.35
C SER A 14 -14.06 13.05 0.17
N GLY A 15 -14.44 12.20 -0.80
CA GLY A 15 -15.08 12.63 -2.04
C GLY A 15 -14.10 12.97 -3.17
N SER A 16 -12.86 12.48 -3.10
CA SER A 16 -11.81 12.71 -4.09
C SER A 16 -12.17 12.30 -5.53
N THR A 17 -13.03 11.29 -5.71
CA THR A 17 -13.54 10.90 -7.03
C THR A 17 -14.52 11.93 -7.59
N LEU A 18 -15.34 12.58 -6.75
CA LEU A 18 -16.20 13.69 -7.19
C LEU A 18 -15.34 14.87 -7.63
N LEU A 19 -14.33 15.25 -6.83
CA LEU A 19 -13.39 16.31 -7.20
C LEU A 19 -12.65 16.00 -8.51
N GLN A 20 -12.22 14.74 -8.68
CA GLN A 20 -11.64 14.26 -9.94
C GLN A 20 -12.61 14.45 -11.12
N GLY A 21 -13.89 14.08 -10.95
CA GLY A 21 -14.92 14.29 -11.96
C GLY A 21 -15.14 15.76 -12.31
N LEU A 22 -15.15 16.64 -11.30
CA LEU A 22 -15.27 18.09 -11.50
C LEU A 22 -14.11 18.65 -12.30
N LEU A 23 -12.88 18.25 -11.99
CA LEU A 23 -11.69 18.69 -12.73
C LEU A 23 -11.63 18.11 -14.14
N ASN A 24 -12.10 16.87 -14.33
CA ASN A 24 -12.21 16.24 -15.66
C ASN A 24 -13.33 16.82 -16.53
N SER A 25 -14.22 17.64 -15.96
CA SER A 25 -15.20 18.40 -16.75
C SER A 25 -14.59 19.63 -17.44
N ILE A 26 -13.32 19.94 -17.16
CA ILE A 26 -12.57 21.04 -17.79
C ILE A 26 -11.95 20.55 -19.09
N ASP A 27 -12.21 21.26 -20.19
CA ASP A 27 -11.62 20.94 -21.50
C ASP A 27 -10.08 20.93 -21.46
N GLY A 28 -9.48 19.83 -21.92
CA GLY A 28 -8.03 19.63 -21.93
C GLY A 28 -7.42 19.31 -20.56
N CYS A 29 -8.22 19.00 -19.54
CA CYS A 29 -7.76 18.54 -18.23
C CYS A 29 -7.97 17.03 -18.07
N LEU A 30 -6.94 16.30 -17.64
CA LEU A 30 -7.02 14.87 -17.34
C LEU A 30 -6.45 14.55 -15.95
N ILE A 31 -7.34 14.26 -15.01
CA ILE A 31 -7.02 13.79 -13.67
C ILE A 31 -7.34 12.30 -13.57
N ARG A 32 -6.31 11.47 -13.41
CA ARG A 32 -6.42 10.02 -13.25
C ARG A 32 -6.72 9.61 -11.79
N GLY A 33 -7.09 8.35 -11.64
CA GLY A 33 -7.39 7.75 -10.34
C GLY A 33 -6.12 7.50 -9.50
N GLU A 34 -6.31 6.78 -8.40
CA GLU A 34 -5.21 6.34 -7.52
C GLU A 34 -4.23 5.42 -8.25
N ASN A 35 -2.94 5.53 -7.92
CA ASN A 35 -1.86 4.74 -8.52
C ASN A 35 -1.05 3.96 -7.47
N HIS A 36 -1.65 3.73 -6.30
CA HIS A 36 -1.06 2.94 -5.21
C HIS A 36 0.30 3.49 -4.76
N ASN A 37 0.40 4.82 -4.57
CA ASN A 37 1.63 5.48 -4.16
C ASN A 37 2.82 5.28 -5.13
N PHE A 38 2.55 5.14 -6.42
CA PHE A 38 3.61 5.01 -7.44
C PHE A 38 4.65 6.14 -7.33
N CYS A 39 4.20 7.40 -7.21
CA CYS A 39 5.10 8.55 -7.08
C CYS A 39 5.87 8.56 -5.75
N TYR A 40 5.34 7.94 -4.69
CA TYR A 40 6.07 7.80 -3.43
C TYR A 40 7.20 6.78 -3.55
N GLY A 41 7.02 5.75 -4.38
CA GLY A 41 8.12 4.85 -4.79
C GLY A 41 9.26 5.61 -5.46
N LEU A 42 8.92 6.53 -6.38
CA LEU A 42 9.91 7.40 -7.04
C LEU A 42 10.57 8.38 -6.07
N PHE A 43 9.84 8.92 -5.10
CA PHE A 43 10.41 9.73 -4.03
C PHE A 43 11.48 8.99 -3.25
N LYS A 44 11.20 7.75 -2.80
CA LYS A 44 12.21 6.94 -2.09
C LYS A 44 13.44 6.63 -2.95
N ALA A 45 13.26 6.42 -4.25
CA ALA A 45 14.37 6.21 -5.18
C ALA A 45 15.21 7.49 -5.37
N TYR A 46 14.55 8.64 -5.52
CA TYR A 46 15.18 9.96 -5.59
C TYR A 46 16.05 10.21 -4.35
N GLU A 47 15.52 9.93 -3.16
CA GLU A 47 16.28 10.09 -1.94
C GLU A 47 17.48 9.18 -1.82
N ALA A 48 17.35 7.91 -2.23
CA ALA A 48 18.50 7.02 -2.24
C ALA A 48 19.63 7.59 -3.10
N ILE A 49 19.29 8.14 -4.27
CA ILE A 49 20.22 8.80 -5.18
C ILE A 49 20.84 10.05 -4.53
N THR A 50 20.02 10.95 -3.98
CA THR A 50 20.47 12.19 -3.34
C THR A 50 21.36 11.89 -2.12
N ASN A 51 20.98 10.93 -1.29
CA ASN A 51 21.75 10.56 -0.10
C ASN A 51 23.10 9.94 -0.47
N THR A 52 23.13 9.03 -1.44
CA THR A 52 24.38 8.45 -1.94
C THR A 52 25.27 9.53 -2.55
N LYS A 53 24.72 10.40 -3.40
CA LYS A 53 25.48 11.50 -3.99
C LYS A 53 26.07 12.40 -2.90
N ASN A 54 25.24 12.94 -2.01
CA ASN A 54 25.67 13.87 -0.95
C ASN A 54 26.74 13.28 -0.02
N HIS A 55 26.70 11.97 0.24
CA HIS A 55 27.69 11.32 1.10
C HIS A 55 29.05 11.14 0.40
N TYR A 56 29.06 10.91 -0.92
CA TYR A 56 30.26 10.52 -1.67
C TYR A 56 30.75 11.57 -2.68
N ASP A 57 30.05 12.69 -2.88
CA ASP A 57 30.36 13.72 -3.90
C ASP A 57 31.76 14.33 -3.73
N ASN A 58 32.23 14.43 -2.48
CA ASN A 58 33.54 14.99 -2.13
C ASN A 58 34.63 13.92 -1.88
N GLU A 59 34.29 12.63 -2.02
CA GLU A 59 35.24 11.56 -1.80
C GLU A 59 35.93 11.23 -3.13
N THR A 60 37.19 11.65 -3.26
CA THR A 60 38.02 11.40 -4.46
C THR A 60 38.12 9.91 -4.79
N LYS A 61 38.02 9.03 -3.79
CA LYS A 61 38.02 7.57 -3.98
C LYS A 61 36.76 7.03 -4.65
N SER A 62 35.65 7.77 -4.66
CA SER A 62 34.43 7.35 -5.38
C SER A 62 34.62 7.31 -6.92
N PHE A 63 35.75 7.78 -7.43
CA PHE A 63 36.17 7.64 -8.83
C PHE A 63 37.10 6.45 -9.08
N GLU A 64 37.51 5.72 -8.03
CA GLU A 64 38.36 4.54 -8.14
C GLU A 64 37.49 3.28 -8.23
N ALA A 65 37.73 2.43 -9.25
CA ALA A 65 36.97 1.20 -9.47
C ALA A 65 37.09 0.17 -8.32
N THR A 66 38.06 0.37 -7.42
CA THR A 66 38.29 -0.45 -6.22
C THR A 66 37.47 0.02 -5.01
N HIS A 67 36.83 1.18 -5.09
CA HIS A 67 36.01 1.72 -4.00
C HIS A 67 34.59 1.14 -4.04
N PRO A 68 33.98 0.75 -2.91
CA PRO A 68 32.62 0.18 -2.88
C PRO A 68 31.54 1.14 -3.40
N TRP A 69 31.84 2.44 -3.43
CA TRP A 69 30.96 3.50 -3.95
C TRP A 69 31.45 4.09 -5.28
N TYR A 70 32.17 3.28 -6.06
CA TYR A 70 32.61 3.69 -7.39
C TYR A 70 31.43 4.18 -8.24
N GLY A 71 31.53 5.41 -8.74
CA GLY A 71 30.49 6.06 -9.55
C GLY A 71 29.39 6.76 -8.76
N ALA A 72 29.41 6.76 -7.43
CA ALA A 72 28.41 7.45 -6.60
C ALA A 72 28.34 8.97 -6.90
N ALA A 73 29.48 9.62 -7.12
CA ALA A 73 29.54 11.04 -7.52
C ALA A 73 28.94 11.31 -8.92
N LEU A 74 28.85 10.28 -9.78
CA LEU A 74 28.28 10.38 -11.13
C LEU A 74 26.74 10.31 -11.14
N LEU A 75 26.12 9.96 -10.01
CA LEU A 75 24.68 10.02 -9.87
C LEU A 75 24.18 11.45 -10.11
N ASP A 76 23.03 11.56 -10.77
CA ASP A 76 22.48 12.81 -11.27
C ASP A 76 21.01 12.93 -10.90
N GLU A 77 20.74 13.77 -9.91
CA GLU A 77 19.41 14.04 -9.38
C GLU A 77 18.47 14.67 -10.42
N ASN A 78 19.00 15.57 -11.25
CA ASN A 78 18.20 16.28 -12.24
C ASN A 78 17.78 15.32 -13.35
N ARG A 79 18.71 14.49 -13.82
CA ARG A 79 18.42 13.43 -14.80
C ARG A 79 17.40 12.43 -14.29
N PHE A 80 17.50 12.03 -13.02
CA PHE A 80 16.49 11.18 -12.39
C PHE A 80 15.10 11.83 -12.45
N ILE A 81 14.98 13.12 -12.09
CA ILE A 81 13.69 13.83 -12.13
C ILE A 81 13.14 13.91 -13.56
N GLU A 82 13.98 14.16 -14.55
CA GLU A 82 13.56 14.20 -15.97
C GLU A 82 13.03 12.85 -16.45
N ASP A 83 13.72 11.76 -16.14
CA ASP A 83 13.31 10.41 -16.55
C ASP A 83 12.11 9.92 -15.76
N ALA A 84 12.03 10.22 -14.47
CA ALA A 84 10.86 9.96 -13.64
C ALA A 84 9.62 10.69 -14.17
N ARG A 85 9.77 11.95 -14.62
CA ARG A 85 8.68 12.72 -15.22
C ARG A 85 8.15 12.05 -16.49
N LYS A 86 9.04 11.59 -17.39
CA LYS A 86 8.65 10.84 -18.59
C LYS A 86 7.90 9.56 -18.23
N LEU A 87 8.44 8.80 -17.27
CA LEU A 87 7.82 7.56 -16.80
C LEU A 87 6.39 7.81 -16.29
N VAL A 88 6.22 8.81 -15.43
CA VAL A 88 4.92 9.19 -14.86
C VAL A 88 3.95 9.63 -15.95
N LEU A 89 4.37 10.49 -16.88
CA LEU A 89 3.53 10.93 -17.99
C LEU A 89 3.09 9.76 -18.88
N ASN A 90 3.97 8.79 -19.15
CA ASN A 90 3.62 7.59 -19.90
C ASN A 90 2.55 6.74 -19.20
N GLN A 91 2.54 6.72 -17.86
CA GLN A 91 1.49 6.01 -17.10
C GLN A 91 0.17 6.78 -17.04
N LEU A 92 0.22 8.12 -16.98
CA LEU A 92 -0.99 8.94 -16.86
C LEU A 92 -1.65 9.25 -18.22
N ASN A 93 -0.87 9.32 -19.30
CA ASN A 93 -1.30 9.65 -20.67
C ASN A 93 -0.71 8.68 -21.71
N PRO A 94 -1.04 7.38 -21.64
CA PRO A 94 -0.50 6.38 -22.57
C PRO A 94 -0.88 6.66 -24.02
N ASP A 95 -2.02 7.30 -24.25
CA ASP A 95 -2.52 7.65 -25.60
C ASP A 95 -1.94 8.96 -26.14
N ALA A 96 -1.00 9.58 -25.42
CA ALA A 96 -0.32 10.82 -25.79
C ALA A 96 -1.30 11.95 -26.20
N LEU A 97 -2.42 12.08 -25.49
CA LEU A 97 -3.41 13.11 -25.72
C LEU A 97 -2.78 14.50 -25.56
N GLN A 98 -3.22 15.45 -26.39
CA GLN A 98 -2.88 16.85 -26.22
C GLN A 98 -3.70 17.45 -25.07
N LEU A 99 -3.03 17.74 -23.95
CA LEU A 99 -3.65 18.18 -22.70
C LEU A 99 -3.05 19.51 -22.25
N ASN A 100 -3.89 20.36 -21.64
CA ASN A 100 -3.47 21.58 -20.95
C ASN A 100 -3.04 21.30 -19.50
N CYS A 101 -3.64 20.28 -18.89
CA CYS A 101 -3.35 19.87 -17.52
C CYS A 101 -3.49 18.36 -17.36
N ILE A 102 -2.58 17.76 -16.60
CA ILE A 102 -2.62 16.34 -16.26
C ILE A 102 -2.32 16.11 -14.79
N GLY A 103 -2.92 15.09 -14.18
CA GLY A 103 -2.47 14.64 -12.89
C GLY A 103 -3.26 13.45 -12.40
N PHE A 104 -3.35 13.31 -11.08
CA PHE A 104 -4.02 12.18 -10.46
C PHE A 104 -4.49 12.52 -9.05
N LYS A 105 -5.36 11.66 -8.50
CA LYS A 105 -5.73 11.68 -7.09
C LYS A 105 -5.00 10.57 -6.33
N GLU A 106 -4.58 10.86 -5.10
CA GLU A 106 -4.09 9.83 -4.18
C GLU A 106 -4.65 10.06 -2.77
N ILE A 107 -4.96 8.97 -2.09
CA ILE A 107 -5.60 8.96 -0.77
C ILE A 107 -4.67 8.41 0.33
N ARG A 108 -3.50 7.91 -0.05
CA ARG A 108 -2.53 7.27 0.84
C ARG A 108 -1.47 8.23 1.39
N TYR A 109 -1.70 9.54 1.29
CA TYR A 109 -0.79 10.54 1.89
C TYR A 109 -0.71 10.41 3.43
N VAL A 110 -1.79 9.94 4.07
CA VAL A 110 -1.80 9.62 5.50
C VAL A 110 -0.85 8.48 5.89
N ASP A 111 -0.45 7.63 4.93
CA ASP A 111 0.49 6.53 5.17
C ASP A 111 1.95 7.02 5.17
N CYS A 112 2.22 8.20 4.59
CA CYS A 112 3.54 8.83 4.57
C CYS A 112 3.57 10.17 5.33
N LEU A 113 2.68 10.35 6.31
CA LEU A 113 2.46 11.62 7.01
C LEU A 113 3.73 12.21 7.62
N THR A 114 4.58 11.37 8.22
CA THR A 114 5.87 11.78 8.81
C THR A 114 6.84 12.40 7.80
N ARG A 115 6.61 12.18 6.51
CA ARG A 115 7.47 12.61 5.40
C ARG A 115 6.71 13.41 4.35
N LEU A 116 5.49 13.86 4.68
CA LEU A 116 4.55 14.40 3.71
C LEU A 116 5.13 15.64 3.00
N GLY A 117 5.75 16.57 3.72
CA GLY A 117 6.30 17.78 3.12
C GLY A 117 7.46 17.52 2.17
N GLU A 118 8.37 16.60 2.52
CA GLU A 118 9.46 16.17 1.63
C GLU A 118 8.90 15.53 0.36
N TYR A 119 7.86 14.71 0.51
CA TYR A 119 7.20 14.07 -0.62
C TYR A 119 6.47 15.10 -1.50
N LEU A 120 5.74 16.06 -0.93
CA LEU A 120 5.09 17.13 -1.70
C LEU A 120 6.13 18.01 -2.43
N ASN A 121 7.27 18.32 -1.79
CA ASN A 121 8.37 19.04 -2.44
C ASN A 121 8.98 18.23 -3.60
N PHE A 122 9.07 16.91 -3.47
CA PHE A 122 9.46 16.05 -4.58
C PHE A 122 8.43 16.08 -5.71
N LEU A 123 7.13 16.08 -5.41
CA LEU A 123 6.08 16.22 -6.42
C LEU A 123 6.17 17.57 -7.15
N GLU A 124 6.56 18.65 -6.47
CA GLU A 124 6.84 19.95 -7.10
C GLU A 124 7.99 19.91 -8.11
N LYS A 125 9.02 19.09 -7.85
CA LYS A 125 10.11 18.85 -8.80
C LYS A 125 9.65 17.96 -9.96
N LEU A 126 8.87 16.93 -9.65
CA LEU A 126 8.47 15.89 -10.60
C LEU A 126 7.49 16.42 -11.65
N PHE A 127 6.49 17.19 -11.24
CA PHE A 127 5.44 17.69 -12.12
C PHE A 127 5.71 19.11 -12.61
N PRO A 128 5.48 19.42 -13.90
CA PRO A 128 5.63 20.78 -14.42
C PRO A 128 4.50 21.67 -13.90
N ASN A 129 4.85 22.81 -13.28
CA ASN A 129 3.91 23.81 -12.77
C ASN A 129 2.69 23.19 -12.05
N PRO A 130 2.89 22.46 -10.94
CA PRO A 130 1.83 21.69 -10.30
C PRO A 130 1.04 22.53 -9.31
N ALA A 131 -0.28 22.30 -9.29
CA ALA A 131 -1.17 22.65 -8.20
C ALA A 131 -1.50 21.43 -7.33
N PHE A 132 -1.58 21.66 -6.03
CA PHE A 132 -2.13 20.71 -5.06
C PHE A 132 -3.52 21.18 -4.64
N ILE A 133 -4.52 20.33 -4.83
CA ILE A 133 -5.86 20.56 -4.30
C ILE A 133 -6.02 19.67 -3.07
N ALA A 134 -5.91 20.29 -1.90
CA ALA A 134 -6.09 19.66 -0.60
C ALA A 134 -7.58 19.52 -0.32
N LEU A 135 -8.07 18.28 -0.36
CA LEU A 135 -9.47 17.95 -0.12
C LEU A 135 -9.65 17.37 1.29
N THR A 136 -10.53 17.98 2.07
CA THR A 136 -10.93 17.53 3.40
C THR A 136 -12.41 17.14 3.44
N ARG A 137 -12.81 16.46 4.51
CA ARG A 137 -14.19 16.17 4.83
C ARG A 137 -14.32 15.96 6.32
N ASP A 138 -15.46 16.38 6.87
CA ASP A 138 -15.91 16.04 8.22
C ASP A 138 -15.57 14.60 8.64
N HIS A 139 -14.81 14.45 9.74
CA HIS A 139 -14.27 13.16 10.16
C HIS A 139 -15.35 12.18 10.57
N ASP A 140 -16.44 12.65 11.21
CA ASP A 140 -17.56 11.80 11.58
C ASP A 140 -18.18 11.14 10.34
N GLN A 141 -18.36 11.89 9.26
CA GLN A 141 -18.81 11.37 7.96
C GLN A 141 -17.79 10.43 7.29
N VAL A 142 -16.49 10.67 7.44
CA VAL A 142 -15.44 9.81 6.89
C VAL A 142 -15.42 8.47 7.62
N MET A 143 -15.39 8.52 8.95
CA MET A 143 -15.30 7.37 9.85
C MET A 143 -16.55 6.49 9.78
N SER A 144 -17.72 7.09 9.57
CA SER A 144 -18.97 6.37 9.35
C SER A 144 -19.11 5.79 7.93
N SER A 145 -18.06 5.76 7.10
CA SER A 145 -18.14 5.29 5.71
C SER A 145 -17.10 4.23 5.32
N GLY A 146 -17.54 3.23 4.55
CA GLY A 146 -16.65 2.24 3.93
C GLY A 146 -15.85 1.42 4.94
N TRP A 147 -14.58 1.14 4.63
CA TRP A 147 -13.72 0.31 5.47
C TRP A 147 -13.34 0.96 6.82
N TRP A 148 -13.56 2.28 6.98
CA TRP A 148 -13.28 2.97 8.24
C TRP A 148 -14.21 2.48 9.36
N GLN A 149 -15.44 2.06 9.04
CA GLN A 149 -16.39 1.48 10.00
C GLN A 149 -15.88 0.20 10.66
N LYS A 150 -15.02 -0.56 9.95
CA LYS A 150 -14.51 -1.87 10.40
C LYS A 150 -13.18 -1.74 11.16
N ARG A 151 -12.60 -0.54 11.31
CA ARG A 151 -11.33 -0.36 12.04
C ARG A 151 -11.54 -0.39 13.55
N GLN A 152 -10.76 -1.24 14.23
CA GLN A 152 -10.81 -1.42 15.69
C GLN A 152 -10.34 -0.19 16.49
N ASP A 153 -9.65 0.77 15.88
CA ASP A 153 -9.08 1.94 16.57
C ASP A 153 -9.49 3.26 15.90
N ALA A 154 -10.73 3.67 16.17
CA ALA A 154 -11.31 4.89 15.63
C ALA A 154 -10.55 6.16 16.07
N LYS A 155 -10.14 6.23 17.35
CA LYS A 155 -9.43 7.40 17.90
C LYS A 155 -8.07 7.62 17.26
N LYS A 156 -7.27 6.57 17.05
CA LYS A 156 -6.00 6.70 16.32
C LYS A 156 -6.20 7.11 14.87
N THR A 157 -7.29 6.68 14.26
CA THR A 157 -7.61 7.06 12.88
C THR A 157 -7.95 8.54 12.79
N GLU A 158 -8.87 9.01 13.64
CA GLU A 158 -9.26 10.43 13.74
C GLU A 158 -8.04 11.32 13.96
N ALA A 159 -7.19 10.99 14.94
CA ALA A 159 -5.97 11.75 15.21
C ALA A 159 -5.04 11.86 13.99
N ARG A 160 -4.91 10.80 13.18
CA ARG A 160 -4.10 10.82 11.96
C ARG A 160 -4.73 11.65 10.84
N LEU A 161 -6.06 11.70 10.76
CA LEU A 161 -6.77 12.57 9.81
C LEU A 161 -6.58 14.03 10.21
N THR A 162 -6.74 14.36 11.48
CA THR A 162 -6.48 15.72 12.03
C THR A 162 -5.04 16.14 11.76
N GLU A 163 -4.06 15.30 12.08
CA GLU A 163 -2.64 15.59 11.84
C GLU A 163 -2.35 15.83 10.35
N PHE A 164 -2.96 15.05 9.46
CA PHE A 164 -2.86 15.28 8.01
C PHE A 164 -3.44 16.63 7.58
N GLU A 165 -4.62 16.99 8.07
CA GLU A 165 -5.28 18.25 7.71
C GLU A 165 -4.53 19.48 8.22
N GLU A 166 -4.07 19.42 9.47
CA GLU A 166 -3.21 20.46 10.05
C GLU A 166 -1.92 20.61 9.25
N TYR A 167 -1.30 19.48 8.87
CA TYR A 167 -0.07 19.49 8.09
C TYR A 167 -0.26 20.12 6.71
N ILE A 168 -1.27 19.68 5.93
CA ILE A 168 -1.48 20.19 4.58
C ILE A 168 -1.89 21.66 4.60
N SER A 169 -2.66 22.09 5.61
CA SER A 169 -2.99 23.50 5.86
C SER A 169 -1.74 24.34 6.13
N TYR A 170 -0.86 23.86 7.02
CA TYR A 170 0.41 24.52 7.32
C TYR A 170 1.31 24.59 6.08
N TYR A 171 1.43 23.50 5.32
CA TYR A 171 2.21 23.43 4.09
C TYR A 171 1.74 24.43 3.03
N GLY A 172 0.41 24.61 2.89
CA GLY A 172 -0.20 25.50 1.91
C GLY A 172 -0.15 26.99 2.25
N LYS A 173 0.03 27.37 3.52
CA LYS A 173 -0.15 28.76 4.01
C LYS A 173 0.62 29.83 3.23
N ASN A 174 1.81 29.51 2.73
CA ASN A 174 2.68 30.45 2.00
C ASN A 174 2.90 30.04 0.54
N LYS A 175 2.05 29.16 0.01
CA LYS A 175 2.17 28.60 -1.34
C LYS A 175 1.02 29.06 -2.21
N ASN A 176 1.35 29.57 -3.40
CA ASN A 176 0.37 30.01 -4.39
C ASN A 176 -0.14 28.85 -5.27
N ASN A 177 0.38 27.64 -5.09
CA ASN A 177 0.02 26.44 -5.83
C ASN A 177 -0.70 25.41 -4.94
N VAL A 178 -1.22 25.82 -3.78
CA VAL A 178 -2.04 24.96 -2.91
C VAL A 178 -3.42 25.59 -2.74
N PHE A 179 -4.47 24.81 -2.98
CA PHE A 179 -5.85 25.23 -2.78
C PHE A 179 -6.56 24.26 -1.83
N HIS A 180 -7.27 24.81 -0.85
CA HIS A 180 -8.04 24.04 0.12
C HIS A 180 -9.52 24.05 -0.23
N ILE A 181 -10.12 22.86 -0.25
CA ILE A 181 -11.55 22.69 -0.49
C ILE A 181 -12.10 21.58 0.42
N ASP A 182 -13.29 21.80 0.95
CA ASP A 182 -14.00 20.77 1.71
C ASP A 182 -15.02 20.04 0.83
N TYR A 183 -15.32 18.78 1.14
CA TYR A 183 -16.39 18.03 0.48
C TYR A 183 -17.72 18.80 0.44
N SER A 184 -18.07 19.48 1.54
CA SER A 184 -19.29 20.27 1.63
C SER A 184 -19.31 21.47 0.67
N ASP A 185 -18.16 22.03 0.31
CA ASP A 185 -18.06 23.09 -0.71
C ASP A 185 -18.51 22.58 -2.08
N MET A 186 -18.15 21.35 -2.42
CA MET A 186 -18.51 20.73 -3.70
C MET A 186 -20.00 20.40 -3.76
N ILE A 187 -20.55 19.78 -2.71
CA ILE A 187 -21.96 19.36 -2.68
C ILE A 187 -22.89 20.56 -2.61
N ASN A 188 -22.55 21.57 -1.81
CA ASN A 188 -23.37 22.77 -1.66
C ASN A 188 -23.06 23.84 -2.71
N GLN A 189 -22.11 23.57 -3.62
CA GLN A 189 -21.66 24.50 -4.67
C GLN A 189 -21.33 25.89 -4.12
N THR A 190 -20.57 25.94 -3.02
CA THR A 190 -20.27 27.20 -2.31
C THR A 190 -19.38 28.12 -3.18
N GLN A 191 -19.18 29.35 -2.74
CA GLN A 191 -18.23 30.26 -3.39
C GLN A 191 -16.80 29.68 -3.42
N ASN A 192 -16.43 28.82 -2.47
CA ASN A 192 -15.10 28.21 -2.44
C ASN A 192 -14.88 27.26 -3.63
N LEU A 193 -15.94 26.56 -4.07
CA LEU A 193 -15.88 25.77 -5.31
C LEU A 193 -15.57 26.66 -6.52
N GLN A 194 -16.21 27.83 -6.63
CA GLN A 194 -15.95 28.77 -7.73
C GLN A 194 -14.51 29.29 -7.71
N LYS A 195 -13.99 29.62 -6.52
CA LYS A 195 -12.59 30.02 -6.32
C LYS A 195 -11.60 28.92 -6.70
N MET A 196 -11.96 27.64 -6.57
CA MET A 196 -11.13 26.53 -7.02
C MET A 196 -10.96 26.52 -8.55
N PHE A 197 -12.04 26.74 -9.30
CA PHE A 197 -11.98 26.87 -10.76
C PHE A 197 -11.16 28.12 -11.18
N GLU A 198 -11.36 29.24 -10.50
CA GLU A 198 -10.56 30.46 -10.72
C GLU A 198 -9.06 30.21 -10.44
N PHE A 199 -8.74 29.53 -9.34
CA PHE A 199 -7.39 29.13 -8.97
C PHE A 199 -6.74 28.28 -10.07
N VAL A 200 -7.45 27.28 -10.59
CA VAL A 200 -6.99 26.45 -11.73
C VAL A 200 -6.94 27.24 -13.05
N GLY A 201 -7.53 28.44 -13.09
CA GLY A 201 -7.48 29.36 -14.23
C GLY A 201 -8.51 29.03 -15.31
N VAL A 202 -9.72 28.66 -14.90
CA VAL A 202 -10.85 28.40 -15.80
C VAL A 202 -12.15 29.01 -15.25
N PRO A 203 -13.10 29.43 -16.12
CA PRO A 203 -14.40 29.91 -15.66
C PRO A 203 -15.22 28.81 -14.98
N TYR A 204 -15.95 29.17 -13.92
CA TYR A 204 -16.92 28.27 -13.30
C TYR A 204 -18.12 28.03 -14.25
N ASN A 205 -18.30 26.78 -14.69
CA ASN A 205 -19.43 26.37 -15.52
C ASN A 205 -20.45 25.60 -14.66
N LYS A 206 -21.52 26.29 -14.25
CA LYS A 206 -22.56 25.71 -13.40
C LYS A 206 -23.21 24.46 -14.00
N ALA A 207 -23.52 24.47 -15.30
CA ALA A 207 -24.17 23.34 -15.95
C ALA A 207 -23.26 22.10 -15.99
N ALA A 208 -21.95 22.28 -16.24
CA ALA A 208 -20.98 21.18 -16.20
C ALA A 208 -20.85 20.61 -14.78
N VAL A 209 -20.80 21.47 -13.77
CA VAL A 209 -20.74 21.07 -12.35
C VAL A 209 -22.00 20.31 -11.93
N GLU A 210 -23.18 20.80 -12.27
CA GLU A 210 -24.46 20.11 -11.98
C GLU A 210 -24.53 18.76 -12.69
N ASN A 211 -24.07 18.66 -13.93
CA ASN A 211 -23.99 17.39 -14.65
C ASN A 211 -23.08 16.39 -13.93
N VAL A 212 -21.89 16.83 -13.48
CA VAL A 212 -21.00 15.98 -12.68
C VAL A 212 -21.68 15.54 -11.39
N LEU A 213 -22.28 16.46 -10.63
CA LEU A 213 -22.97 16.14 -9.37
C LEU A 213 -24.16 15.19 -9.54
N SER A 214 -24.79 15.16 -10.72
CA SER A 214 -25.87 14.24 -11.04
C SER A 214 -25.41 12.78 -11.21
N ILE A 215 -24.12 12.58 -11.48
CA ILE A 215 -23.52 11.26 -11.65
C ILE A 215 -23.05 10.73 -10.28
N PRO A 216 -23.43 9.51 -9.89
CA PRO A 216 -22.88 8.89 -8.68
C PRO A 216 -21.35 8.66 -8.82
N HIS A 217 -20.55 9.41 -8.06
CA HIS A 217 -19.07 9.31 -8.05
C HIS A 217 -18.50 8.44 -6.93
N SER A 218 -19.35 7.96 -6.03
CA SER A 218 -19.02 6.79 -5.23
C SER A 218 -19.42 5.56 -6.03
N TYR A 219 -18.73 4.44 -5.82
CA TYR A 219 -19.41 3.17 -5.94
C TYR A 219 -20.74 3.35 -5.20
N LYS A 220 -21.88 3.32 -5.92
CA LYS A 220 -23.04 2.69 -5.30
C LYS A 220 -22.43 1.40 -4.79
N THR A 221 -22.56 1.13 -3.50
CA THR A 221 -22.77 -0.26 -3.14
C THR A 221 -23.92 -0.71 -4.03
N LYS A 222 -23.60 -1.15 -5.26
CA LYS A 222 -24.21 -2.36 -5.77
C LYS A 222 -24.20 -3.27 -4.54
N PRO A 223 -25.31 -3.93 -4.17
CA PRO A 223 -25.14 -5.10 -3.31
C PRO A 223 -23.95 -5.82 -3.92
N GLU A 224 -22.86 -5.92 -3.16
CA GLU A 224 -21.62 -6.43 -3.70
C GLU A 224 -22.05 -7.68 -4.47
N GLU A 225 -21.80 -7.73 -5.78
CA GLU A 225 -21.64 -9.05 -6.37
C GLU A 225 -20.54 -9.62 -5.49
N SER A 226 -20.95 -10.47 -4.56
CA SER A 226 -20.21 -10.79 -3.36
C SER A 226 -18.82 -11.18 -3.80
N VAL A 227 -17.88 -10.26 -3.68
CA VAL A 227 -16.48 -10.60 -3.87
C VAL A 227 -16.18 -11.33 -2.58
N THR A 228 -16.41 -12.62 -2.60
CA THR A 228 -16.14 -13.50 -1.48
C THR A 228 -14.67 -13.32 -1.15
N THR A 229 -14.39 -12.54 -0.11
CA THR A 229 -13.01 -12.34 0.33
C THR A 229 -12.65 -13.53 1.17
N HIS A 230 -11.59 -14.23 0.77
CA HIS A 230 -11.14 -15.40 1.48
C HIS A 230 -10.03 -15.01 2.45
N THR A 231 -10.18 -15.37 3.72
CA THR A 231 -9.12 -15.23 4.73
C THR A 231 -8.64 -16.61 5.14
N LEU A 232 -7.32 -16.77 5.33
CA LEU A 232 -6.82 -17.97 5.98
C LEU A 232 -7.01 -17.85 7.48
N GLN A 233 -7.78 -18.77 8.03
CA GLN A 233 -7.79 -19.02 9.45
C GLN A 233 -6.80 -20.15 9.75
N VAL A 234 -5.81 -19.85 10.59
CA VAL A 234 -4.87 -20.85 11.10
C VAL A 234 -5.23 -21.18 12.54
N GLU A 235 -5.61 -22.41 12.80
CA GLU A 235 -5.74 -22.97 14.13
C GLU A 235 -4.45 -23.73 14.46
N GLN A 236 -3.77 -23.33 15.54
CA GLN A 236 -2.59 -24.02 16.02
C GLN A 236 -2.99 -24.99 17.14
N VAL A 237 -2.60 -26.26 16.99
CA VAL A 237 -2.87 -27.31 17.97
C VAL A 237 -1.63 -27.52 18.83
N GLN A 238 -1.79 -27.39 20.15
CA GLN A 238 -0.70 -27.61 21.09
C GLN A 238 -0.38 -29.10 21.21
N GLN A 239 0.89 -29.46 21.04
CA GLN A 239 1.36 -30.83 21.15
C GLN A 239 2.44 -30.95 22.23
N PRO A 240 2.45 -32.02 23.04
CA PRO A 240 3.42 -32.18 24.13
C PRO A 240 4.88 -32.15 23.69
N ILE A 241 5.16 -32.55 22.44
CA ILE A 241 6.49 -32.64 21.85
C ILE A 241 6.97 -31.33 21.19
N VAL A 242 6.08 -30.34 21.03
CA VAL A 242 6.38 -29.05 20.39
C VAL A 242 6.66 -28.00 21.45
N GLN A 243 7.79 -27.30 21.33
CA GLN A 243 8.11 -26.15 22.17
C GLN A 243 7.55 -24.85 21.58
N TYR A 244 7.62 -24.69 20.26
CA TYR A 244 7.16 -23.50 19.57
C TYR A 244 6.73 -23.85 18.16
N ALA A 245 5.58 -23.33 17.73
CA ALA A 245 5.13 -23.45 16.36
C ALA A 245 4.42 -22.15 15.97
N ARG A 246 4.58 -21.72 14.71
CA ARG A 246 3.90 -20.55 14.15
C ARG A 246 3.87 -20.62 12.62
N ILE A 247 2.80 -20.16 11.99
CA ILE A 247 2.75 -19.83 10.56
C ILE A 247 3.10 -18.35 10.37
N ASP A 248 3.90 -18.03 9.35
CA ASP A 248 4.24 -16.64 9.04
C ASP A 248 3.01 -15.90 8.47
N GLU A 249 2.79 -14.66 8.92
CA GLU A 249 1.71 -13.82 8.39
C GLU A 249 2.02 -13.46 6.93
N SER A 250 1.11 -13.81 6.01
CA SER A 250 1.19 -13.41 4.61
C SER A 250 -0.10 -12.71 4.19
N PRO A 251 -0.05 -11.49 3.62
CA PRO A 251 -1.23 -10.83 3.12
C PRO A 251 -1.71 -11.54 1.84
N LEU A 252 -2.81 -12.27 1.94
CA LEU A 252 -3.48 -12.84 0.77
C LEU A 252 -4.45 -11.82 0.19
N GLN A 253 -4.31 -11.50 -1.09
CA GLN A 253 -5.25 -10.64 -1.82
C GLN A 253 -5.88 -11.45 -2.97
N ASN A 254 -7.22 -11.46 -3.00
CA ASN A 254 -8.11 -11.92 -4.08
C ASN A 254 -7.84 -13.33 -4.63
N LEU A 255 -8.50 -14.34 -4.05
CA LEU A 255 -8.37 -15.74 -4.46
C LEU A 255 -9.76 -16.36 -4.69
N GLN A 256 -10.09 -16.77 -5.92
CA GLN A 256 -11.24 -17.67 -6.19
C GLN A 256 -10.80 -19.14 -6.30
N THR A 257 -9.49 -19.41 -6.39
CA THR A 257 -8.83 -20.73 -6.21
C THR A 257 -7.33 -20.46 -6.34
N ILE A 258 -6.55 -20.54 -5.25
CA ILE A 258 -5.11 -20.27 -5.32
C ILE A 258 -4.31 -21.42 -4.73
N THR A 259 -3.41 -21.89 -5.58
CA THR A 259 -2.15 -22.52 -5.24
C THR A 259 -1.29 -21.55 -4.43
N ILE A 260 -1.26 -21.67 -3.10
CA ILE A 260 -0.48 -20.79 -2.22
C ILE A 260 0.81 -21.44 -1.75
N THR A 261 1.72 -20.63 -1.22
CA THR A 261 2.88 -21.10 -0.44
C THR A 261 2.68 -20.75 1.02
N VAL A 262 2.72 -21.75 1.90
CA VAL A 262 2.66 -21.57 3.34
C VAL A 262 4.06 -21.75 3.92
N SER A 263 4.48 -20.85 4.79
CA SER A 263 5.77 -20.95 5.49
C SER A 263 5.57 -20.72 6.99
N GLY A 264 6.44 -21.30 7.79
CA GLY A 264 6.37 -21.16 9.23
C GLY A 264 7.57 -21.78 9.93
N VAL A 265 7.41 -21.96 11.24
CA VAL A 265 8.44 -22.53 12.11
C VAL A 265 7.81 -23.55 13.03
N VAL A 266 8.50 -24.68 13.24
CA VAL A 266 8.17 -25.72 14.21
C VAL A 266 9.46 -26.10 14.93
N VAL A 267 9.49 -25.88 16.24
CA VAL A 267 10.57 -26.20 17.16
C VAL A 267 10.07 -27.32 18.08
N LEU A 268 10.63 -28.51 17.93
CA LEU A 268 10.40 -29.61 18.87
C LEU A 268 11.15 -29.35 20.18
N LYS A 269 10.64 -29.86 21.30
CA LYS A 269 11.35 -29.80 22.59
C LYS A 269 12.70 -30.51 22.49
N ALA A 270 13.71 -29.97 23.16
CA ALA A 270 15.08 -30.48 23.13
C ALA A 270 15.19 -31.94 23.61
N ASP A 271 14.35 -32.33 24.55
CA ASP A 271 14.28 -33.66 25.16
C ASP A 271 13.23 -34.59 24.52
N SER A 272 12.59 -34.16 23.43
CA SER A 272 11.55 -34.97 22.78
C SER A 272 12.07 -36.31 22.28
N GLY A 273 13.37 -36.40 21.95
CA GLY A 273 14.02 -37.60 21.43
C GLY A 273 13.42 -38.10 20.10
N LYS A 274 12.60 -37.28 19.45
CA LYS A 274 11.86 -37.63 18.24
C LYS A 274 12.50 -36.96 17.04
N ASP A 275 12.91 -37.75 16.06
CA ASP A 275 13.11 -37.28 14.69
C ASP A 275 11.86 -37.60 13.86
N GLY A 276 11.74 -36.95 12.71
CA GLY A 276 10.59 -37.10 11.86
C GLY A 276 10.54 -36.09 10.72
N VAL A 277 9.37 -35.99 10.11
CA VAL A 277 9.08 -35.10 8.98
C VAL A 277 7.82 -34.29 9.25
N LEU A 278 7.68 -33.17 8.54
CA LEU A 278 6.41 -32.47 8.45
C LEU A 278 5.66 -32.98 7.22
N ILE A 279 4.35 -33.16 7.37
CA ILE A 279 3.44 -33.57 6.30
C ILE A 279 2.32 -32.54 6.25
N ALA A 280 1.97 -32.07 5.07
CA ALA A 280 0.79 -31.24 4.85
C ALA A 280 -0.21 -32.02 3.99
N THR A 281 -1.49 -32.03 4.33
CA THR A 281 -2.50 -32.78 3.58
C THR A 281 -3.89 -32.15 3.67
N ASP A 282 -4.70 -32.30 2.62
CA ASP A 282 -6.15 -32.00 2.63
C ASP A 282 -7.01 -33.26 2.90
N GLY A 283 -6.38 -34.40 3.19
CA GLY A 283 -7.02 -35.71 3.36
C GLY A 283 -7.07 -36.56 2.09
N GLU A 284 -6.91 -35.97 0.90
CA GLU A 284 -6.84 -36.68 -0.38
C GLU A 284 -5.44 -36.65 -1.00
N HIS A 285 -4.73 -35.53 -0.82
CA HIS A 285 -3.41 -35.28 -1.34
C HIS A 285 -2.45 -34.93 -0.20
N GLU A 286 -1.23 -35.48 -0.26
CA GLU A 286 -0.12 -35.01 0.57
C GLU A 286 0.73 -34.03 -0.23
N TYR A 287 1.05 -32.90 0.38
CA TYR A 287 1.84 -31.83 -0.20
C TYR A 287 3.29 -31.94 0.31
N PRO A 288 4.29 -31.76 -0.56
CA PRO A 288 5.69 -31.84 -0.15
C PRO A 288 6.03 -30.68 0.81
N VAL A 289 6.55 -31.03 1.99
CA VAL A 289 7.01 -30.05 2.98
C VAL A 289 8.53 -30.02 3.01
N SER A 290 9.11 -28.88 2.67
CA SER A 290 10.53 -28.62 2.93
C SER A 290 10.68 -28.19 4.39
N TRP A 291 11.22 -29.06 5.24
CA TRP A 291 11.50 -28.76 6.65
C TRP A 291 13.00 -28.88 6.95
N LYS A 292 13.41 -28.51 8.17
CA LYS A 292 14.82 -28.35 8.57
C LYS A 292 15.54 -27.21 7.83
N ILE A 293 14.81 -26.16 7.45
CA ILE A 293 15.39 -24.93 6.87
C ILE A 293 15.97 -24.06 7.99
N SER A 294 17.10 -23.41 7.71
CA SER A 294 17.79 -22.49 8.65
C SER A 294 16.85 -21.41 9.19
N SER A 295 16.89 -21.20 10.50
CA SER A 295 16.07 -20.21 11.21
C SER A 295 16.90 -19.42 12.24
N PRO A 296 17.77 -18.49 11.81
CA PRO A 296 18.68 -17.75 12.69
C PRO A 296 17.98 -17.04 13.86
N LEU A 297 16.86 -16.36 13.57
CA LEU A 297 16.08 -15.65 14.60
C LEU A 297 15.44 -16.59 15.63
N ILE A 298 15.03 -17.80 15.21
CA ILE A 298 14.46 -18.79 16.12
C ILE A 298 15.54 -19.42 16.98
N ARG A 299 16.74 -19.64 16.42
CA ARG A 299 17.93 -20.05 17.16
C ARG A 299 18.27 -19.06 18.27
N GLU A 300 18.28 -17.77 17.97
CA GLU A 300 18.53 -16.72 18.98
C GLU A 300 17.46 -16.71 20.08
N LYS A 301 16.21 -16.97 19.72
CA LYS A 301 15.09 -17.05 20.67
C LYS A 301 15.16 -18.28 21.58
N PHE A 302 15.71 -19.40 21.11
CA PHE A 302 15.83 -20.66 21.86
C PHE A 302 17.25 -21.22 21.75
N PRO A 303 18.27 -20.55 22.34
CA PRO A 303 19.67 -20.88 22.11
C PRO A 303 20.07 -22.27 22.60
N GLU A 304 19.43 -22.75 23.68
CA GLU A 304 19.69 -24.06 24.28
C GLU A 304 18.96 -25.21 23.59
N ASN A 305 18.08 -24.93 22.63
CA ASN A 305 17.35 -25.96 21.91
C ASN A 305 18.02 -26.27 20.57
N PRO A 306 18.60 -27.48 20.37
CA PRO A 306 19.26 -27.84 19.13
C PRO A 306 18.33 -27.82 17.90
N ASN A 307 17.02 -28.05 18.11
CA ASN A 307 16.01 -28.05 17.06
C ASN A 307 15.66 -26.64 16.56
N ALA A 308 16.04 -25.58 17.29
CA ALA A 308 15.71 -24.20 16.94
C ALA A 308 16.52 -23.65 15.75
N ARG A 309 17.69 -24.24 15.45
CA ARG A 309 18.56 -23.81 14.34
C ARG A 309 17.95 -24.08 12.97
N TYR A 310 17.19 -25.16 12.85
CA TYR A 310 16.61 -25.65 11.61
C TYR A 310 15.10 -25.89 11.79
N ALA A 311 14.39 -24.90 12.30
CA ALA A 311 12.98 -25.03 12.65
C ALA A 311 12.04 -24.63 11.52
N ARG A 312 12.54 -23.99 10.46
CA ARG A 312 11.70 -23.38 9.42
C ARG A 312 11.21 -24.44 8.44
N PHE A 313 9.96 -24.27 8.02
CA PHE A 313 9.35 -25.07 6.96
C PHE A 313 8.72 -24.21 5.88
N ARG A 314 8.52 -24.83 4.72
CA ARG A 314 7.76 -24.29 3.59
C ARG A 314 6.98 -25.41 2.91
N VAL A 315 5.73 -25.13 2.59
CA VAL A 315 4.87 -25.96 1.73
C VAL A 315 4.57 -25.14 0.48
N GLU A 316 5.00 -25.62 -0.67
CA GLU A 316 4.77 -24.96 -1.95
C GLU A 316 3.57 -25.60 -2.66
N HIS A 317 2.92 -24.81 -3.51
CA HIS A 317 1.83 -25.27 -4.38
C HIS A 317 0.60 -25.86 -3.67
N LEU A 318 0.33 -25.38 -2.46
CA LEU A 318 -0.75 -25.89 -1.63
C LEU A 318 -2.08 -25.38 -2.18
N GLN A 319 -2.94 -26.31 -2.61
CA GLN A 319 -4.26 -25.98 -3.17
C GLN A 319 -5.25 -25.86 -2.02
N ILE A 320 -5.75 -24.65 -1.78
CA ILE A 320 -6.76 -24.43 -0.74
C ILE A 320 -8.11 -24.15 -1.37
N THR A 321 -9.12 -24.84 -0.87
CA THR A 321 -10.53 -24.66 -1.18
C THR A 321 -11.30 -24.28 0.08
N THR A 322 -12.54 -23.81 -0.05
CA THR A 322 -13.39 -23.42 1.09
C THR A 322 -14.02 -24.61 1.81
N ASP A 323 -14.07 -25.78 1.17
CA ASP A 323 -14.69 -27.00 1.68
C ASP A 323 -13.72 -27.90 2.46
N ARG A 324 -12.40 -27.65 2.38
CA ARG A 324 -11.38 -28.52 2.97
C ARG A 324 -10.35 -27.75 3.76
N ALA A 325 -10.00 -28.32 4.91
CA ALA A 325 -8.89 -27.83 5.71
C ALA A 325 -7.59 -28.46 5.22
N ILE A 326 -6.50 -27.73 5.37
CA ILE A 326 -5.15 -28.28 5.21
C ILE A 326 -4.58 -28.49 6.59
N ASP A 327 -4.29 -29.74 6.89
CA ASP A 327 -3.70 -30.15 8.15
C ASP A 327 -2.20 -30.34 7.96
N ILE A 328 -1.41 -29.73 8.85
CA ILE A 328 0.03 -29.92 8.92
C ILE A 328 0.34 -30.75 10.17
N TYR A 329 0.94 -31.91 9.94
CA TYR A 329 1.37 -32.86 10.97
C TYR A 329 2.89 -32.86 11.11
N PHE A 330 3.35 -33.20 12.31
CA PHE A 330 4.64 -33.86 12.49
C PHE A 330 4.41 -35.36 12.56
N GLU A 331 5.13 -36.12 11.74
CA GLU A 331 5.14 -37.58 11.76
C GLU A 331 6.49 -38.07 12.27
N ASP A 332 6.49 -38.87 13.33
CA ASP A 332 7.71 -39.44 13.89
C ASP A 332 8.14 -40.73 13.17
N GLU A 333 9.30 -41.26 13.53
CA GLU A 333 9.86 -42.51 12.95
C GLU A 333 8.97 -43.76 13.12
N LEU A 334 8.01 -43.73 14.04
CA LEU A 334 7.05 -44.81 14.28
C LEU A 334 5.70 -44.55 13.57
N ALA A 335 5.66 -43.57 12.67
CA ALA A 335 4.48 -43.10 11.94
C ALA A 335 3.35 -42.55 12.86
N ASN A 336 3.68 -42.08 14.07
CA ASN A 336 2.71 -41.36 14.88
C ASN A 336 2.57 -39.92 14.35
N ARG A 337 1.34 -39.54 14.00
CA ARG A 337 1.02 -38.20 13.50
C ARG A 337 0.53 -37.27 14.62
N TYR A 338 1.16 -36.11 14.73
CA TYR A 338 0.83 -35.06 15.67
C TYR A 338 0.36 -33.83 14.91
N LEU A 339 -0.94 -33.51 14.98
CA LEU A 339 -1.50 -32.34 14.30
C LEU A 339 -0.92 -31.05 14.91
N LEU A 340 -0.34 -30.20 14.07
CA LEU A 340 0.29 -28.94 14.47
C LEU A 340 -0.55 -27.73 14.08
N PHE A 341 -1.05 -27.73 12.85
CA PHE A 341 -1.84 -26.64 12.31
C PHE A 341 -3.00 -27.19 11.51
N LYS A 342 -4.15 -26.52 11.62
CA LYS A 342 -5.28 -26.65 10.73
C LYS A 342 -5.51 -25.32 10.03
N ILE A 343 -5.40 -25.31 8.71
CA ILE A 343 -5.51 -24.12 7.87
C ILE A 343 -6.83 -24.19 7.11
N LEU A 344 -7.68 -23.20 7.31
CA LEU A 344 -9.01 -23.11 6.70
C LEU A 344 -9.10 -21.85 5.85
N LEU A 345 -9.68 -21.97 4.66
CA LEU A 345 -10.11 -20.81 3.90
C LEU A 345 -11.52 -20.43 4.31
N LYS A 346 -11.66 -19.28 4.96
CA LYS A 346 -12.97 -18.75 5.32
C LYS A 346 -13.41 -17.69 4.34
N GLU A 347 -14.58 -17.92 3.78
CA GLU A 347 -15.37 -16.88 3.14
C GLU A 347 -15.71 -15.82 4.20
N THR A 348 -15.25 -14.60 3.96
CA THR A 348 -15.57 -13.43 4.75
C THR A 348 -16.54 -12.61 3.92
N ILE A 349 -17.78 -12.52 4.42
CA ILE A 349 -18.87 -11.70 3.85
C ILE A 349 -18.70 -10.26 4.32
#